data_AF-A0A2C9A5W7-F1
#
_entry.id   AF-A0A2C9A5W7-F1
#
_cell.length_a   1.000
_cell.length_b   1.000
_cell.length_c   1.000
_cell.angle_alpha   90.00
_cell.angle_beta   90.00
_cell.angle_gamma   90.00
#
_symmetry.space_group_name_H-M   'P 1'
#
loop_
_entity.id
_entity.type
_entity.pdbx_description
1 polymer ?
#
loop_
_entity_poly.entity_id
_entity_poly.type
_entity_poly.pdbx_seq_one_letter_code
_entity_poly.pdbx_strand_id
1 'polypeptide(L)'
;MKTIHKTSAISFYLINSGFKAFKNRIREELSAICSTPLESLVDDSSLQVYYRSGESADYVAACIAGPNCEIDDDLDFADAG
;
A
#
# COMPACT_ATOMS: atom_id res chain seq x y z
N MET A 1 44.44 14.20 16.26
CA MET A 1 43.75 13.23 15.38
C MET A 1 42.30 13.67 15.25
N LYS A 2 41.80 13.95 14.05
CA LYS A 2 40.41 14.41 13.84
C LYS A 2 39.53 13.18 13.63
N THR A 3 38.66 12.90 14.59
CA THR A 3 37.68 11.81 14.53
C THR A 3 36.62 12.15 13.50
N ILE A 4 36.66 11.46 12.37
CA ILE A 4 35.69 11.59 11.29
C ILE A 4 34.46 10.80 11.73
N HIS A 5 33.41 11.49 12.16
CA HIS A 5 32.10 10.87 12.41
C HIS A 5 31.53 10.38 11.06
N LYS A 6 31.71 9.09 10.78
CA LYS A 6 31.05 8.40 9.66
C LYS A 6 29.64 8.02 10.11
N THR A 7 28.77 9.01 10.21
CA THR A 7 27.35 8.82 10.53
C THR A 7 26.54 8.75 9.23
N SER A 8 25.58 7.81 9.20
CA SER A 8 24.38 7.85 8.34
C SER A 8 24.44 7.24 6.92
N ALA A 9 24.88 5.98 6.77
CA ALA A 9 24.53 5.16 5.59
C ALA A 9 23.31 4.25 5.84
N ILE A 10 23.01 3.93 7.10
CA ILE A 10 21.92 3.02 7.49
C ILE A 10 20.54 3.63 7.20
N SER A 11 20.41 4.95 7.36
CA SER A 11 19.14 5.67 7.12
C SER A 11 18.68 5.55 5.66
N PHE A 12 19.58 5.61 4.68
CA PHE A 12 19.22 5.51 3.26
C PHE A 12 18.80 4.11 2.83
N TYR A 13 19.37 3.05 3.43
CA TYR A 13 19.00 1.66 3.13
C TYR A 13 17.62 1.27 3.68
N LEU A 14 17.25 1.81 4.86
CA LEU A 14 15.92 1.61 5.45
C LEU A 14 14.81 2.31 4.66
N ILE A 15 15.08 3.50 4.12
CA ILE A 15 14.09 4.30 3.38
C ILE A 15 13.74 3.65 2.03
N ASN A 16 14.69 3.03 1.33
CA ASN A 16 14.40 2.35 0.06
C ASN A 16 13.70 0.98 0.24
N SER A 17 13.86 0.35 1.42
CA SER A 17 13.18 -0.90 1.77
C SER A 17 11.74 -0.63 2.24
N GLY A 18 11.52 0.43 3.02
CA GLY A 18 10.24 0.71 3.69
C GLY A 18 9.09 1.02 2.72
N PHE A 19 9.29 1.94 1.77
CA PHE A 19 8.24 2.26 0.79
C PHE A 19 7.95 1.09 -0.15
N LYS A 20 8.99 0.34 -0.53
CA LYS A 20 8.84 -0.87 -1.35
C LYS A 20 8.05 -1.96 -0.61
N ALA A 21 8.33 -2.17 0.68
CA ALA A 21 7.58 -3.10 1.52
C ALA A 21 6.13 -2.66 1.70
N PHE A 22 5.89 -1.37 1.93
CA PHE A 22 4.56 -0.79 2.00
C PHE A 22 3.75 -1.03 0.72
N LYS A 23 4.37 -0.75 -0.44
CA LYS A 23 3.76 -0.99 -1.75
C LYS A 23 3.48 -2.47 -2.00
N ASN A 24 4.37 -3.36 -1.55
CA ASN A 24 4.16 -4.80 -1.69
C ASN A 24 2.95 -5.27 -0.87
N ARG A 25 2.83 -4.78 0.37
CA ARG A 25 1.68 -5.09 1.23
C ARG A 25 0.37 -4.60 0.63
N ILE A 26 0.32 -3.37 0.12
CA ILE A 26 -0.88 -2.85 -0.56
C ILE A 26 -1.24 -3.74 -1.76
N ARG A 27 -0.25 -4.18 -2.55
CA ARG A 27 -0.50 -5.09 -3.67
C ARG A 27 -1.05 -6.43 -3.19
N GLU A 28 -0.54 -6.99 -2.11
CA GLU A 28 -1.03 -8.25 -1.53
C GLU A 28 -2.50 -8.10 -1.10
N GLU A 29 -2.85 -7.06 -0.34
CA GLU A 29 -4.22 -6.78 0.07
C GLU A 29 -5.14 -6.53 -1.14
N LEU A 30 -4.70 -5.72 -2.11
CA LEU A 30 -5.46 -5.49 -3.33
C LEU A 30 -5.63 -6.77 -4.14
N SER A 31 -4.63 -7.64 -4.23
CA SER A 31 -4.75 -8.89 -5.00
C SER A 31 -5.78 -9.86 -4.41
N ALA A 32 -6.09 -9.74 -3.12
CA ALA A 32 -7.13 -10.53 -2.47
C ALA A 32 -8.54 -10.06 -2.81
N ILE A 33 -8.70 -8.78 -3.20
CA ILE A 33 -10.00 -8.12 -3.39
C ILE A 33 -10.21 -7.72 -4.85
N CYS A 34 -9.13 -7.53 -5.60
CA CYS A 34 -9.08 -6.87 -6.89
C CYS A 34 -8.08 -7.54 -7.83
N SER A 35 -8.52 -7.93 -9.02
CA SER A 35 -7.63 -8.48 -10.06
C SER A 35 -6.83 -7.40 -10.80
N THR A 36 -7.11 -6.12 -10.55
CA THR A 36 -6.42 -5.00 -11.20
C THR A 36 -5.10 -4.71 -10.48
N PRO A 37 -3.98 -4.60 -11.21
CA PRO A 37 -2.69 -4.29 -10.60
C PRO A 37 -2.70 -2.89 -9.98
N LEU A 38 -2.08 -2.75 -8.81
CA LEU A 38 -1.94 -1.49 -8.06
C LEU A 38 -1.45 -0.34 -8.95
N GLU A 39 -0.46 -0.59 -9.80
CA GLU A 39 0.12 0.42 -10.70
C GLU A 39 -0.84 0.93 -11.77
N SER A 40 -1.94 0.22 -12.04
CA SER A 40 -3.00 0.70 -12.93
C SER A 40 -4.05 1.54 -12.20
N LEU A 41 -4.06 1.50 -10.86
CA LEU A 41 -5.03 2.20 -10.03
C LEU A 41 -4.47 3.50 -9.45
N VAL A 42 -3.17 3.52 -9.12
CA VAL A 42 -2.57 4.64 -8.43
C VAL A 42 -1.06 4.72 -8.65
N ASP A 43 -0.58 5.96 -8.83
CA ASP A 43 0.84 6.24 -9.02
C ASP A 43 1.63 6.19 -7.69
N ASP A 44 2.92 5.87 -7.80
CA ASP A 44 3.86 5.86 -6.67
C ASP A 44 3.90 7.22 -5.93
N SER A 45 3.70 8.34 -6.63
CA SER A 45 3.66 9.69 -6.02
C SER A 45 2.49 9.84 -5.05
N SER A 46 1.33 9.29 -5.40
CA SER A 46 0.14 9.30 -4.55
C SER A 46 0.32 8.35 -3.35
N LEU A 47 0.90 7.16 -3.58
CA LEU A 47 1.25 6.24 -2.49
C LEU A 47 2.26 6.82 -1.50
N GLN A 48 3.21 7.62 -1.98
CA GLN A 48 4.19 8.25 -1.10
C GLN A 48 3.56 9.21 -0.10
N VAL A 49 2.43 9.85 -0.44
CA VAL A 49 1.71 10.71 0.51
C VAL A 49 1.22 9.87 1.69
N TYR A 50 0.55 8.76 1.43
CA TYR A 50 0.07 7.84 2.48
C TYR A 50 1.22 7.25 3.32
N TYR A 51 2.30 6.84 2.65
CA TYR A 51 3.48 6.33 3.33
C TYR A 51 4.12 7.37 4.27
N ARG A 52 4.22 8.63 3.83
CA ARG A 52 4.77 9.72 4.65
C ARG A 52 3.82 10.16 5.77
N SER A 53 2.52 10.03 5.56
CA SER A 53 1.50 10.24 6.60
C SER A 53 1.51 9.13 7.65
N GLY A 54 2.15 7.98 7.37
CA GLY A 54 2.21 6.84 8.29
C GLY A 54 0.94 6.00 8.30
N GLU A 55 0.14 6.08 7.23
CA GLU A 55 -1.09 5.30 7.09
C GLU A 55 -0.78 3.80 6.97
N SER A 56 -1.74 2.97 7.37
CA SER A 56 -1.61 1.51 7.25
C SER A 56 -1.85 1.05 5.81
N ALA A 57 -1.13 0.01 5.39
CA ALA A 57 -1.27 -0.55 4.04
C ALA A 57 -2.69 -1.10 3.77
N ASP A 58 -3.32 -1.66 4.81
CA ASP A 58 -4.68 -2.19 4.77
C ASP A 58 -5.72 -1.10 4.48
N TYR A 59 -5.65 0.01 5.23
CA TYR A 59 -6.52 1.17 5.02
C TYR A 59 -6.36 1.75 3.61
N VAL A 60 -5.12 1.88 3.15
CA VAL A 60 -4.82 2.43 1.82
C VAL A 60 -5.31 1.50 0.72
N ALA A 61 -5.13 0.18 0.87
CA ALA A 61 -5.66 -0.81 -0.06
C ALA A 61 -7.19 -0.73 -0.14
N ALA A 62 -7.89 -0.64 0.99
CA ALA A 62 -9.35 -0.47 1.02
C ALA A 62 -9.81 0.83 0.34
N CYS A 63 -9.10 1.95 0.57
CA CYS A 63 -9.41 3.22 -0.09
C CYS A 63 -9.21 3.19 -1.61
N ILE A 64 -8.19 2.45 -2.09
CA ILE A 64 -7.93 2.27 -3.52
C ILE A 64 -8.93 1.29 -4.14
N ALA A 65 -9.26 0.21 -3.42
CA ALA A 65 -10.18 -0.82 -3.87
C ALA A 65 -11.62 -0.28 -3.98
N GLY A 66 -12.12 0.44 -2.98
CA GLY A 66 -13.52 0.87 -2.91
C GLY A 66 -14.11 1.45 -4.21
N PRO A 67 -13.48 2.45 -4.85
CA PRO A 67 -14.01 3.02 -6.09
C PRO A 67 -13.65 2.25 -7.37
N ASN A 68 -12.69 1.33 -7.31
CA ASN A 68 -12.09 0.69 -8.49
C ASN A 68 -12.33 -0.82 -8.58
N CYS A 69 -12.80 -1.40 -7.49
CA CYS A 69 -13.15 -2.78 -7.40
C CYS A 69 -14.62 -2.85 -7.06
N GLU A 70 -15.38 -3.27 -8.06
CA GLU A 70 -16.76 -3.69 -7.89
C GLU A 70 -16.68 -4.87 -6.93
N ILE A 71 -16.88 -4.60 -5.63
CA ILE A 71 -17.22 -5.66 -4.70
C ILE A 71 -18.50 -6.21 -5.29
N ASP A 72 -18.45 -7.42 -5.87
CA ASP A 72 -19.63 -8.16 -6.27
C ASP A 72 -20.50 -8.29 -5.01
N ASP A 73 -21.41 -7.33 -4.80
CA ASP A 73 -22.48 -7.34 -3.81
C ASP A 73 -23.55 -8.41 -4.19
N ASP A 74 -23.11 -9.49 -4.86
CA ASP A 74 -23.85 -10.75 -5.00
C ASP A 74 -23.80 -11.55 -3.69
N LEU A 75 -23.88 -10.85 -2.55
CA LEU A 75 -24.50 -11.40 -1.35
C LEU A 75 -26.00 -11.39 -1.60
N ASP A 76 -26.41 -12.35 -2.45
CA ASP A 76 -27.75 -12.86 -2.56
C ASP A 76 -28.16 -13.30 -1.15
N PHE A 77 -28.72 -12.38 -0.37
CA PHE A 77 -29.53 -12.70 0.79
C PHE A 77 -30.71 -13.48 0.23
N ALA A 78 -30.50 -14.78 0.01
CA ALA A 78 -31.54 -15.73 -0.28
C ALA A 78 -32.55 -15.60 0.86
N ASP A 79 -33.61 -14.88 0.56
CA ASP A 79 -34.86 -14.78 1.29
C ASP A 79 -35.33 -16.21 1.59
N ALA A 80 -35.03 -16.68 2.79
CA ALA A 80 -35.55 -17.93 3.33
C ALA A 80 -36.99 -17.68 3.77
N GLY A 81 -37.90 -17.60 2.79
CA GLY A 81 -39.35 -17.62 2.95
C GLY A 81 -39.92 -19.03 2.94
#